data_AF-A0AAN8FCU7-F1
#
_entry.id   AF-A0AAN8FCU7-F1
#
_cell.length_a   1.000
_cell.length_b   1.000
_cell.length_c   1.000
_cell.angle_alpha   90.00
_cell.angle_beta   90.00
_cell.angle_gamma   90.00
#
_symmetry.space_group_name_H-M   'P 1'
#
loop_
_entity.id
_entity.type
_entity.pdbx_description
1 polymer ?
#
loop_
_entity_poly.entity_id
_entity_poly.type
_entity_poly.pdbx_seq_one_letter_code
_entity_poly.pdbx_strand_id
1 'polypeptide(L)' 'MPLVVISATVCVLFMLFLAVDIQKILGGRKYEISPEDYVYAALMLFVDIYEIFIHMLDFYRDD' A
#
# COMPACT_ATOMS: atom_id res chain seq x y z
N MET A 1 22.30 -2.19 8.44
CA MET A 1 22.20 -0.72 8.32
C MET A 1 21.68 -0.24 6.95
N PRO A 2 22.33 -0.48 5.79
CA PRO A 2 21.81 0.01 4.51
C PRO A 2 20.50 -0.66 4.06
N LEU A 3 20.35 -1.98 4.28
CA LEU A 3 19.13 -2.73 3.96
C LEU A 3 17.92 -2.27 4.77
N VAL A 4 18.11 -2.05 6.08
CA VAL A 4 17.09 -1.52 7.01
C VAL A 4 16.55 -0.17 6.56
N VAL A 5 17.42 0.74 6.12
CA VAL A 5 16.99 2.06 5.63
C VAL A 5 16.20 1.95 4.33
N ILE A 6 16.58 1.01 3.45
CA ILE A 6 15.85 0.74 2.20
C ILE A 6 14.47 0.17 2.51
N SER A 7 14.37 -0.87 3.35
CA SER A 7 13.08 -1.49 3.70
C SER A 7 12.15 -0.53 4.44
N ALA A 8 12.67 0.29 5.36
CA ALA A 8 11.90 1.33 6.03
C ALA A 8 11.35 2.38 5.03
N THR A 9 12.19 2.82 4.09
CA THR A 9 11.76 3.80 3.06
C THR A 9 10.67 3.22 2.17
N VAL A 10 10.84 1.97 1.72
CA VAL A 10 9.85 1.29 0.87
C VAL A 10 8.54 1.06 1.61
N CYS A 11 8.59 0.68 2.90
CA CYS A 11 7.40 0.52 3.72
C CYS A 11 6.60 1.83 3.86
N VAL A 12 7.29 2.96 4.07
CA VAL A 12 6.65 4.29 4.08
C VAL A 12 6.02 4.66 2.73
N LEU A 13 6.70 4.37 1.63
CA LEU A 13 6.16 4.62 0.29
C LEU A 13 4.89 3.82 0.02
N PHE A 14 4.85 2.53 0.37
CA PHE A 14 3.64 1.72 0.22
C PHE A 14 2.49 2.17 1.13
N MET A 15 2.77 2.64 2.35
CA MET A 15 1.73 3.27 3.18
C MET A 15 1.12 4.52 2.54
N LEU A 16 1.92 5.33 1.83
CA LEU A 16 1.42 6.48 1.08
C LEU A 16 0.59 6.05 -0.15
N PHE A 17 0.99 5.00 -0.86
CA PHE A 17 0.20 4.42 -1.95
C PHE A 17 -1.15 3.91 -1.46
N LEU A 18 -1.17 3.15 -0.35
CA LEU A 18 -2.39 2.66 0.28
C LEU A 18 -3.33 3.82 0.67
N ALA A 19 -2.79 4.93 1.20
CA ALA A 19 -3.61 6.10 1.52
C ALA A 19 -4.26 6.74 0.28
N VAL A 20 -3.54 6.77 -0.84
CA VAL A 20 -4.08 7.25 -2.13
C VAL A 20 -5.14 6.30 -2.65
N ASP A 21 -4.93 4.99 -2.56
CA ASP A 21 -5.87 3.99 -3.08
C ASP A 21 -7.13 3.90 -2.22
N ILE A 22 -7.01 4.02 -0.90
CA ILE A 22 -8.17 4.22 -0.01
C ILE A 22 -8.94 5.50 -0.41
N GLN A 23 -8.25 6.60 -0.73
CA GLN A 23 -8.96 7.81 -1.18
C GLN A 23 -9.75 7.53 -2.46
N LYS A 24 -9.17 6.84 -3.45
CA LYS A 24 -9.87 6.49 -4.69
C LYS A 24 -11.12 5.64 -4.43
N ILE A 25 -11.07 4.74 -3.44
CA ILE A 25 -12.20 3.87 -3.06
C ILE A 25 -13.28 4.64 -2.29
N LEU A 26 -12.90 5.53 -1.38
CA LEU A 26 -13.83 6.38 -0.64
C LEU A 26 -14.47 7.46 -1.53
N GLY A 27 -13.85 7.77 -2.66
CA GLY A 27 -14.34 8.73 -3.64
C GLY A 27 -14.19 10.18 -3.21
N GLY A 28 -14.98 11.06 -3.82
CA GLY A 28 -15.03 12.50 -3.48
C GLY A 28 -13.88 13.35 -4.04
N ARG A 29 -13.10 12.80 -5.00
CA ARG A 29 -12.05 13.51 -5.74
C ARG A 29 -12.07 13.09 -7.21
N LYS A 30 -11.15 13.66 -8.01
CA LYS A 30 -11.05 13.43 -9.45
C LYS A 30 -10.84 11.96 -9.86
N TYR A 31 -10.18 11.17 -9.02
CA TYR A 31 -9.89 9.76 -9.29
C TYR A 31 -10.66 8.93 -8.27
N GLU A 32 -11.85 8.47 -8.66
CA GLU A 32 -12.75 7.65 -7.86
C GLU A 32 -12.99 6.32 -8.58
N ILE A 33 -13.06 5.23 -7.82
CA ILE A 33 -13.38 3.90 -8.34
C ILE A 33 -14.90 3.74 -8.29
N SER A 34 -15.51 3.29 -9.39
CA SER A 34 -16.95 3.02 -9.43
C SER A 34 -17.31 1.94 -8.41
N PRO A 35 -18.48 2.02 -7.74
CA PRO A 35 -18.97 0.93 -6.90
C PRO A 35 -19.08 -0.42 -7.63
N GLU A 36 -19.23 -0.39 -8.95
CA GLU A 36 -19.29 -1.58 -9.82
C GLU A 36 -17.92 -2.28 -9.92
N ASP A 37 -16.83 -1.54 -9.71
CA ASP A 37 -15.44 -2.02 -9.81
C ASP A 37 -14.89 -2.53 -8.47
N TYR A 38 -15.76 -3.03 -7.58
CA TYR A 38 -15.37 -3.47 -6.24
C TYR A 38 -14.34 -4.61 -6.24
N VAL A 39 -14.34 -5.48 -7.26
CA VAL A 39 -13.33 -6.53 -7.41
C VAL A 39 -11.96 -5.92 -7.67
N TYR A 40 -11.89 -4.90 -8.52
CA TYR A 40 -10.65 -4.17 -8.79
C TYR A 40 -10.16 -3.42 -7.56
N ALA A 41 -11.05 -2.74 -6.84
CA ALA A 41 -10.72 -2.08 -5.57
C ALA A 41 -10.17 -3.06 -4.52
N ALA A 42 -10.79 -4.24 -4.38
CA ALA A 42 -10.34 -5.26 -3.44
C ALA A 42 -8.96 -5.83 -3.81
N LEU A 43 -8.71 -6.07 -5.11
CA LEU A 43 -7.40 -6.55 -5.59
C LEU A 43 -6.29 -5.51 -5.37
N MET A 44 -6.58 -4.23 -5.62
CA MET A 44 -5.66 -3.12 -5.38
C MET A 44 -5.27 -3.06 -3.89
N LEU A 45 -6.25 -3.03 -2.98
CA LEU A 45 -5.99 -3.03 -1.54
C LEU A 45 -5.22 -4.27 -1.08
N PHE A 46 -5.52 -5.45 -1.63
CA PHE A 46 -4.82 -6.67 -1.28
C PHE A 46 -3.33 -6.58 -1.62
N VAL A 47 -3.00 -6.08 -2.82
CA VAL A 47 -1.60 -5.93 -3.24
C VAL A 47 -0.87 -4.93 -2.34
N ASP A 48 -1.47 -3.78 -2.05
CA ASP A 48 -0.86 -2.78 -1.15
C ASP A 48 -0.57 -3.34 0.25
N ILE A 49 -1.54 -4.04 0.85
CA ILE A 49 -1.38 -4.64 2.18
C ILE A 49 -0.32 -5.75 2.15
N TYR A 50 -0.31 -6.58 1.12
CA TYR A 50 0.68 -7.64 0.93
C TYR A 50 2.11 -7.07 0.85
N GLU A 51 2.31 -6.02 0.05
CA GLU A 51 3.62 -5.38 -0.10
C GLU A 51 4.08 -4.74 1.22
N ILE A 52 3.21 -4.02 1.94
CA ILE A 52 3.54 -3.48 3.27
C ILE A 52 3.97 -4.60 4.22
N PHE A 53 3.24 -5.71 4.23
CA PHE A 53 3.51 -6.83 5.13
C PHE A 53 4.87 -7.47 4.85
N ILE A 54 5.20 -7.75 3.59
CA ILE A 54 6.50 -8.35 3.22
C ILE A 54 7.66 -7.41 3.56
N HIS A 55 7.54 -6.11 3.24
CA HIS A 55 8.59 -5.14 3.56
C HIS A 55 8.77 -4.93 5.06
N MET A 56 7.68 -5.04 5.85
CA MET A 56 7.73 -5.00 7.30
C MET A 56 8.42 -6.25 7.88
N LEU A 57 8.20 -7.43 7.30
CA LEU A 57 8.91 -8.65 7.69
C LEU A 57 10.41 -8.57 7.38
N ASP A 58 10.78 -8.06 6.20
CA ASP A 58 12.18 -7.86 5.82
C ASP A 58 12.89 -6.85 6.74
N PHE A 59 12.20 -5.77 7.13
CA PHE A 59 12.69 -4.83 8.11
C PHE A 59 12.98 -5.51 9.46
N TYR A 60 12.03 -6.28 10.00
CA TYR A 60 12.19 -6.97 11.29
C TYR A 60 13.28 -8.06 11.26
N ARG A 61 13.55 -8.67 10.10
CA ARG A 61 14.57 -9.71 9.95
C ARG A 61 16.00 -9.16 9.96
N ASP A 62 16.17 -7.93 9.52
CA ASP A 62 17.48 -7.28 9.35
C ASP A 62 17.86 -6.32 10.51
N ASP A 63 16.97 -6.11 11.48
CA ASP A 63 17.16 -5.37 12.76
C ASP A 63 17.54 -6.29 13.95
#